data_AF-A0A3C1UPX5-F1
#
_entry.id   AF-A0A3C1UPX5-F1
#
_cell.length_a   1.000
_cell.length_b   1.000
_cell.length_c   1.000
_cell.angle_alpha   90.00
_cell.angle_beta   90.00
_cell.angle_gamma   90.00
#
_symmetry.space_group_name_H-M   'P 1'
#
loop_
_entity.id
_entity.type
_entity.pdbx_description
1 polymer ?
#
loop_
_entity_poly.entity_id
_entity_poly.type
_entity_poly.pdbx_seq_one_letter_code
_entity_poly.pdbx_strand_id
1 'polypeptide(L)'
;MASFRLDRHSIYLQYCPMHPDSAQKQIGLLIRAFHYFCWVNVFVSFACFGESKEWPFYPPQVVEPPQVQSSDRVQNGIDAFLLAKLEDQELSYSPKAPRETLIRRLYFDLIGLPPSPDKIESFVNNGDPDAYKALVDSLLDDPRHGERWAKFWLDLARYADTAGYEGDPDLPHAWRYRDYVIDSINRDKPYDQFIKEQIAGDEFNAVMGAGELPQPKPEHMVAMTFLRLAP
;
A
#
# COMPACT_ATOMS: atom_id res chain seq x y z
N MET A 1 -13.10 4.16 6.26
CA MET A 1 -12.23 4.58 7.38
C MET A 1 -11.01 3.69 7.33
N ALA A 2 -9.97 4.11 6.62
CA ALA A 2 -8.73 3.34 6.54
C ALA A 2 -7.92 3.67 7.80
N SER A 3 -7.75 2.69 8.67
CA SER A 3 -6.89 2.78 9.87
C SER A 3 -5.44 2.45 9.49
N PHE A 4 -4.45 2.96 10.24
CA PHE A 4 -3.04 2.58 10.02
C PHE A 4 -2.74 1.12 10.33
N ARG A 5 -3.53 0.51 11.22
CA ARG A 5 -3.66 -0.92 11.38
C ARG A 5 -4.24 -1.43 10.08
N LEU A 6 -3.34 -1.94 9.23
CA LEU A 6 -3.59 -2.69 8.01
C LEU A 6 -5.06 -3.13 7.95
N ASP A 7 -5.90 -2.35 7.27
CA ASP A 7 -7.18 -2.91 6.83
C ASP A 7 -6.82 -4.12 5.99
N ARG A 8 -7.50 -5.23 6.30
CA ARG A 8 -6.91 -6.56 6.50
C ARG A 8 -6.45 -7.27 5.23
N HIS A 9 -6.32 -6.56 4.13
CA HIS A 9 -5.89 -7.06 2.84
C HIS A 9 -5.27 -5.95 2.00
N SER A 10 -3.95 -5.74 2.11
CA SER A 10 -3.14 -5.29 0.96
C SER A 10 -1.67 -5.25 1.35
N ILE A 11 -0.93 -6.32 1.05
CA ILE A 11 0.52 -6.21 0.92
C ILE A 11 0.93 -6.96 -0.35
N TYR A 12 1.62 -6.23 -1.23
CA TYR A 12 2.28 -6.61 -2.49
C TYR A 12 1.41 -6.74 -3.75
N LEU A 13 1.66 -5.86 -4.73
CA LEU A 13 2.49 -6.17 -5.90
C LEU A 13 2.73 -4.90 -6.75
N GLN A 14 3.95 -4.37 -6.68
CA GLN A 14 4.48 -3.37 -7.61
C GLN A 14 5.66 -4.02 -8.36
N TYR A 15 5.63 -3.88 -9.69
CA TYR A 15 6.62 -4.25 -10.71
C TYR A 15 6.63 -5.69 -11.26
N CYS A 16 6.10 -5.84 -12.48
CA CYS A 16 6.72 -6.64 -13.53
C CYS A 16 6.57 -5.89 -14.87
N PRO A 17 7.66 -5.60 -15.61
CA PRO A 17 7.58 -4.90 -16.89
C PRO A 17 7.08 -5.87 -17.97
N MET A 18 6.04 -5.46 -18.69
CA MET A 18 5.48 -6.22 -19.81
C MET A 18 6.35 -5.99 -21.05
N HIS A 19 7.04 -7.05 -21.51
CA HIS A 19 7.71 -7.10 -22.81
C HIS A 19 6.74 -7.68 -23.83
N PRO A 20 6.50 -7.03 -25.00
CA PRO A 20 5.73 -7.67 -26.06
C PRO A 20 6.70 -8.43 -26.94
N ASP A 21 6.56 -9.75 -27.06
CA ASP A 21 6.69 -10.34 -28.41
C ASP A 21 6.10 -11.73 -28.58
N SER A 22 5.55 -11.89 -29.78
CA SER A 22 5.18 -13.13 -30.47
C SER A 22 3.93 -13.91 -30.01
N ALA A 23 2.87 -13.83 -30.81
CA ALA A 23 2.54 -14.94 -31.72
C ALA A 23 1.23 -14.67 -32.50
N GLN A 24 1.34 -14.13 -33.71
CA GLN A 24 0.40 -14.49 -34.78
C GLN A 24 1.19 -15.01 -35.98
N LYS A 25 0.72 -16.17 -36.45
CA LYS A 25 1.42 -17.14 -37.28
C LYS A 25 1.57 -16.67 -38.72
N GLN A 26 2.67 -17.12 -39.32
CA GLN A 26 2.98 -17.10 -40.74
C GLN A 26 1.82 -17.60 -41.62
N ILE A 27 1.58 -16.90 -42.74
CA ILE A 27 1.55 -17.47 -44.10
C ILE A 27 1.80 -16.28 -45.05
N GLY A 28 2.96 -16.26 -45.68
CA GLY A 28 3.24 -15.40 -46.82
C GLY A 28 3.05 -16.20 -48.11
N LEU A 29 2.25 -15.68 -49.04
CA LEU A 29 2.52 -15.62 -50.48
C LEU A 29 1.30 -15.03 -51.19
N LEU A 30 1.46 -13.84 -51.79
CA LEU A 30 0.97 -13.45 -53.12
C LEU A 30 1.01 -11.92 -53.22
N ILE A 31 2.23 -11.42 -53.39
CA ILE A 31 2.50 -10.14 -54.03
C ILE A 31 2.04 -10.26 -55.50
N ARG A 32 1.34 -9.22 -55.99
CA ARG A 32 0.97 -8.90 -57.38
C ARG A 32 -0.52 -9.11 -57.72
N ALA A 33 -1.33 -8.12 -57.35
CA ALA A 33 -2.36 -7.61 -58.26
C ALA A 33 -2.74 -6.17 -57.86
N PHE A 34 -2.45 -5.25 -58.78
CA PHE A 34 -3.23 -4.05 -59.05
C PHE A 34 -3.18 -2.88 -58.05
N HIS A 35 -2.12 -2.07 -58.24
CA HIS A 35 -2.28 -0.63 -58.47
C HIS A 35 -3.60 -0.34 -59.21
N TYR A 36 -4.59 0.23 -58.51
CA TYR A 36 -5.68 1.11 -59.00
C TYR A 36 -6.83 1.07 -57.97
N PHE A 37 -6.63 1.63 -56.78
CA PHE A 37 -7.72 2.27 -56.02
C PHE A 37 -7.15 3.10 -54.86
N CYS A 38 -6.20 3.97 -55.19
CA CYS A 38 -5.87 5.09 -54.33
C CYS A 38 -6.90 6.18 -54.62
N TRP A 39 -7.40 6.85 -53.57
CA TRP A 39 -8.33 7.99 -53.57
C TRP A 39 -9.83 7.68 -53.69
N VAL A 40 -10.48 7.37 -52.56
CA VAL A 40 -11.57 8.16 -51.92
C VAL A 40 -11.96 7.41 -50.64
N ASN A 41 -11.43 7.87 -49.51
CA ASN A 41 -12.01 7.81 -48.15
C ASN A 41 -10.90 8.08 -47.12
N VAL A 42 -10.29 9.26 -47.21
CA VAL A 42 -9.72 9.93 -46.06
C VAL A 42 -10.88 10.68 -45.41
N PHE A 43 -11.65 9.99 -44.59
CA PHE A 43 -12.63 10.60 -43.68
C PHE A 43 -12.64 9.81 -42.38
N VAL A 44 -11.84 10.32 -41.44
CA VAL A 44 -12.11 10.30 -40.00
C VAL A 44 -12.49 8.93 -39.44
N SER A 45 -11.51 8.02 -39.34
CA SER A 45 -11.42 7.19 -38.14
C SER A 45 -10.48 7.88 -37.16
N PHE A 46 -10.94 9.01 -36.62
CA PHE A 46 -10.64 9.31 -35.22
C PHE A 46 -11.35 8.20 -34.45
N ALA A 47 -10.66 7.06 -34.30
CA ALA A 47 -11.06 6.11 -33.28
C ALA A 47 -11.11 6.93 -31.99
N CYS A 48 -12.31 7.04 -31.42
CA CYS A 48 -12.50 7.57 -30.10
C CYS A 48 -11.44 6.90 -29.22
N PHE A 49 -10.52 7.71 -28.67
CA PHE A 49 -9.87 7.32 -27.43
C PHE A 49 -11.03 7.03 -26.48
N GLY A 50 -11.35 5.75 -26.28
CA GLY A 50 -12.24 5.38 -25.20
C GLY A 50 -11.60 5.93 -23.95
N GLU A 51 -12.28 6.83 -23.24
CA GLU A 51 -11.85 7.26 -21.92
C GLU A 51 -11.62 6.00 -21.09
N SER A 52 -10.36 5.65 -20.88
CA SER A 52 -9.99 4.77 -19.80
C SER A 52 -10.54 5.43 -18.54
N LYS A 53 -11.46 4.74 -17.86
CA LYS A 53 -11.92 5.16 -16.53
C LYS A 53 -10.74 4.99 -15.58
N GLU A 54 -9.84 5.95 -15.61
CA GLU A 54 -8.63 5.91 -14.82
C GLU A 54 -8.97 6.34 -13.41
N TRP A 55 -8.63 5.47 -12.47
CA TRP A 55 -8.41 5.89 -11.10
C TRP A 55 -7.40 7.06 -11.13
N PRO A 56 -7.62 8.17 -10.40
CA PRO A 56 -8.53 8.35 -9.27
C PRO A 56 -9.84 9.11 -9.59
N PHE A 57 -10.15 9.37 -10.86
CA PHE A 57 -11.22 10.30 -11.25
C PHE A 57 -12.63 9.70 -11.19
N TYR A 58 -12.73 8.39 -10.98
CA TYR A 58 -14.00 7.67 -10.85
C TYR A 58 -14.02 6.84 -9.56
N PRO A 59 -15.16 6.76 -8.86
CA PRO A 59 -15.25 5.95 -7.66
C PRO A 59 -15.04 4.46 -7.99
N PRO A 60 -14.38 3.69 -7.10
CA PRO A 60 -14.19 2.28 -7.32
C PRO A 60 -15.56 1.59 -7.29
N GLN A 61 -15.82 0.73 -8.28
CA GLN A 61 -17.05 -0.04 -8.34
C GLN A 61 -16.92 -1.33 -7.54
N VAL A 62 -18.02 -1.78 -6.94
CA VAL A 62 -18.06 -3.09 -6.31
C VAL A 62 -17.94 -4.16 -7.40
N VAL A 63 -16.92 -5.01 -7.30
CA VAL A 63 -16.70 -6.14 -8.21
C VAL A 63 -17.06 -7.42 -7.48
N GLU A 64 -17.91 -8.24 -8.08
CA GLU A 64 -18.23 -9.56 -7.53
C GLU A 64 -17.01 -10.50 -7.66
N PRO A 65 -16.64 -11.24 -6.60
CA PRO A 65 -15.54 -12.20 -6.69
C PRO A 65 -15.78 -13.27 -7.76
N PRO A 66 -14.74 -13.67 -8.52
CA PRO A 66 -14.89 -14.70 -9.55
C PRO A 66 -15.21 -16.06 -8.92
N GLN A 67 -15.93 -16.88 -9.67
CA GLN A 67 -16.16 -18.28 -9.29
C GLN A 67 -14.89 -19.09 -9.60
N VAL A 68 -14.39 -19.81 -8.60
CA VAL A 68 -13.18 -20.64 -8.70
C VAL A 68 -13.50 -22.10 -8.44
N GLN A 69 -12.74 -23.01 -9.02
CA GLN A 69 -12.96 -24.45 -8.85
C GLN A 69 -12.66 -24.88 -7.41
N SER A 70 -11.58 -24.34 -6.83
CA SER A 70 -11.11 -24.65 -5.48
C SER A 70 -11.75 -23.74 -4.41
N SER A 71 -13.09 -23.71 -4.39
CA SER A 71 -13.86 -22.83 -3.48
C SER A 71 -13.61 -23.10 -1.98
N ASP A 72 -13.16 -24.30 -1.62
CA ASP A 72 -12.77 -24.68 -0.25
C ASP A 72 -11.56 -23.91 0.28
N ARG A 73 -10.76 -23.32 -0.61
CA ARG A 73 -9.55 -22.56 -0.27
C ARG A 73 -9.75 -21.05 -0.19
N VAL A 74 -10.97 -20.56 -0.47
CA VAL A 74 -11.31 -19.14 -0.42
C VAL A 74 -11.69 -18.77 1.02
N GLN A 75 -10.90 -17.94 1.69
CA GLN A 75 -11.24 -17.41 3.02
C GLN A 75 -11.84 -16.01 2.93
N ASN A 76 -11.34 -15.19 2.00
CA ASN A 76 -11.91 -13.89 1.64
C ASN A 76 -12.09 -13.76 0.12
N GLY A 77 -12.90 -12.80 -0.33
CA GLY A 77 -13.12 -12.48 -1.74
C GLY A 77 -11.83 -12.18 -2.52
N ILE A 78 -10.78 -11.70 -1.86
CA ILE A 78 -9.46 -11.49 -2.50
C ILE A 78 -8.79 -12.81 -2.88
N ASP A 79 -8.96 -13.86 -2.06
CA ASP A 79 -8.41 -15.18 -2.36
C ASP A 79 -9.05 -15.77 -3.62
N ALA A 80 -10.31 -15.43 -3.90
CA ALA A 80 -10.99 -15.85 -5.12
C ALA A 80 -10.35 -15.21 -6.37
N PHE A 81 -10.00 -13.91 -6.31
CA PHE A 81 -9.29 -13.25 -7.42
C PHE A 81 -7.89 -13.85 -7.67
N LEU A 82 -7.17 -14.17 -6.59
CA LEU A 82 -5.86 -14.81 -6.67
C LEU A 82 -5.96 -16.24 -7.22
N LEU A 83 -6.89 -17.05 -6.70
CA LEU A 83 -7.13 -18.41 -7.18
C LEU A 83 -7.57 -18.44 -8.63
N ALA A 84 -8.45 -17.54 -9.06
CA ALA A 84 -8.85 -17.47 -10.47
C ALA A 84 -7.64 -17.29 -11.39
N LYS A 85 -6.68 -16.43 -11.02
CA LYS A 85 -5.45 -16.23 -11.79
C LYS A 85 -4.47 -17.40 -11.71
N LEU A 86 -4.43 -18.12 -10.59
CA LEU A 86 -3.61 -19.33 -10.47
C LEU A 86 -4.21 -20.48 -11.28
N GLU A 87 -5.53 -20.69 -11.20
CA GLU A 87 -6.25 -21.73 -11.95
C GLU A 87 -6.17 -21.50 -13.47
N ASP A 88 -6.24 -20.25 -13.94
CA ASP A 88 -5.97 -19.87 -15.34
C ASP A 88 -4.58 -20.35 -15.83
N GLN A 89 -3.63 -20.52 -14.91
CA GLN A 89 -2.25 -20.96 -15.18
C GLN A 89 -2.01 -22.41 -14.75
N GLU A 90 -3.06 -23.16 -14.40
CA GLU A 90 -2.96 -24.54 -13.88
C GLU A 90 -2.12 -24.65 -12.59
N LEU A 91 -2.07 -23.57 -11.80
CA LEU A 91 -1.36 -23.46 -10.54
C LEU A 91 -2.33 -23.47 -9.34
N SER A 92 -1.78 -23.69 -8.15
CA SER A 92 -2.51 -23.57 -6.89
C SER A 92 -1.63 -22.96 -5.80
N TYR A 93 -2.22 -22.62 -4.65
CA TYR A 93 -1.46 -22.09 -3.52
C TYR A 93 -0.37 -23.05 -3.05
N SER A 94 0.74 -22.45 -2.64
CA SER A 94 1.82 -23.17 -1.95
C SER A 94 1.34 -23.68 -0.58
N PRO A 95 1.90 -24.79 -0.08
CA PRO A 95 1.60 -25.26 1.26
C PRO A 95 1.93 -24.21 2.31
N LYS A 96 1.17 -24.21 3.41
CA LYS A 96 1.40 -23.30 4.53
C LYS A 96 2.81 -23.51 5.10
N ALA A 97 3.51 -22.41 5.37
CA ALA A 97 4.83 -22.47 5.96
C ALA A 97 4.79 -23.11 7.37
N PRO A 98 5.86 -23.80 7.80
CA PRO A 98 5.95 -24.38 9.14
C PRO A 98 5.98 -23.27 10.22
N ARG A 99 5.57 -23.60 11.44
CA ARG A 99 5.31 -22.63 12.53
C ARG A 99 6.55 -21.80 12.86
N GLU A 100 7.73 -22.40 12.85
CA GLU A 100 9.03 -21.79 13.09
C GLU A 100 9.33 -20.70 12.05
N THR A 101 8.95 -20.95 10.80
CA THR A 101 9.12 -19.98 9.71
C THR A 101 8.11 -18.84 9.83
N LEU A 102 6.86 -19.16 10.21
CA LEU A 102 5.80 -18.15 10.36
C LEU A 102 6.14 -17.14 11.45
N ILE A 103 6.54 -17.59 12.64
CA ILE A 103 6.90 -16.66 13.73
C ILE A 103 8.09 -15.79 13.34
N ARG A 104 9.12 -16.37 12.72
CA ARG A 104 10.29 -15.61 12.28
C ARG A 104 9.92 -14.51 11.27
N ARG A 105 9.08 -14.83 10.28
CA ARG A 105 8.61 -13.86 9.28
C ARG A 105 7.81 -12.73 9.95
N LEU A 106 6.82 -13.08 10.78
CA LEU A 106 6.00 -12.08 11.48
C LEU A 106 6.83 -11.09 12.28
N TYR A 107 7.83 -11.57 13.03
CA TYR A 107 8.70 -10.72 13.83
C TYR A 107 9.54 -9.76 12.98
N PHE A 108 10.11 -10.24 11.87
CA PHE A 108 10.86 -9.37 10.94
C PHE A 108 9.96 -8.39 10.18
N ASP A 109 8.77 -8.82 9.79
CA ASP A 109 7.85 -8.00 8.99
C ASP A 109 7.22 -6.90 9.86
N LEU A 110 6.77 -7.24 11.07
CA LEU A 110 6.04 -6.30 11.93
C LEU A 110 6.95 -5.43 12.78
N ILE A 111 8.04 -5.99 13.33
CA ILE A 111 8.92 -5.30 14.29
C ILE A 111 10.35 -5.13 13.74
N GLY A 112 10.76 -5.94 12.76
CA GLY A 112 12.11 -5.86 12.20
C GLY A 112 13.21 -6.52 13.04
N LEU A 113 12.85 -7.22 14.10
CA LEU A 113 13.78 -7.90 15.01
C LEU A 113 13.48 -9.40 15.04
N PRO A 114 14.49 -10.28 15.22
CA PRO A 114 14.23 -11.71 15.37
C PRO A 114 13.51 -12.01 16.69
N PRO A 115 12.67 -13.07 16.74
CA PRO A 115 12.08 -13.55 17.99
C PRO A 115 13.14 -14.17 18.91
N SER A 116 12.91 -14.14 20.22
CA SER A 116 13.74 -14.90 21.17
C SER A 116 13.44 -16.40 21.07
N PRO A 117 14.40 -17.28 21.44
CA PRO A 117 14.20 -18.72 21.46
C PRO A 117 12.94 -19.15 22.24
N ASP A 118 12.71 -18.56 23.43
CA ASP A 118 11.54 -18.87 24.27
C ASP A 118 10.21 -18.52 23.57
N LYS A 119 10.18 -17.43 22.78
CA LYS A 119 9.00 -17.03 22.00
C LYS A 119 8.74 -17.98 20.85
N ILE A 120 9.81 -18.49 20.21
CA ILE A 120 9.69 -19.53 19.17
C ILE A 120 9.11 -20.80 19.78
N GLU A 121 9.70 -21.30 20.87
CA GLU A 121 9.26 -22.54 21.50
C GLU A 121 7.81 -22.46 22.00
N SER A 122 7.45 -21.38 22.69
CA SER A 122 6.08 -21.17 23.15
C SER A 122 5.07 -21.11 22.00
N PHE A 123 5.40 -20.47 20.87
CA PHE A 123 4.51 -20.43 19.71
C PHE A 123 4.42 -21.77 18.99
N VAL A 124 5.54 -22.47 18.80
CA VAL A 124 5.58 -23.76 18.10
C VAL A 124 4.79 -24.82 18.85
N ASN A 125 4.92 -24.85 20.18
CA ASN A 125 4.24 -25.80 21.05
C ASN A 125 2.78 -25.40 21.38
N ASN A 126 2.34 -24.20 21.00
CA ASN A 126 0.96 -23.76 21.22
C ASN A 126 0.00 -24.40 20.19
N GLY A 127 -0.79 -25.37 20.65
CA GLY A 127 -1.80 -26.07 19.84
C GLY A 127 -3.11 -25.30 19.62
N ASP A 128 -3.26 -24.11 20.20
CA ASP A 128 -4.44 -23.27 20.02
C ASP A 128 -4.59 -22.86 18.54
N PRO A 129 -5.76 -23.10 17.90
CA PRO A 129 -6.03 -22.63 16.54
C PRO A 129 -5.87 -21.10 16.38
N ASP A 130 -6.11 -20.33 17.44
CA ASP A 130 -6.02 -18.86 17.43
C ASP A 130 -4.63 -18.33 17.80
N ALA A 131 -3.66 -19.20 18.10
CA ALA A 131 -2.30 -18.81 18.49
C ALA A 131 -1.62 -17.85 17.49
N TYR A 132 -1.85 -18.05 16.20
CA TYR A 132 -1.30 -17.19 15.15
C TYR A 132 -1.89 -15.79 15.20
N LYS A 133 -3.22 -15.68 15.35
CA LYS A 133 -3.90 -14.39 15.44
C LYS A 133 -3.48 -13.64 16.70
N ALA A 134 -3.47 -14.32 17.85
CA ALA A 134 -3.03 -13.72 19.10
C ALA A 134 -1.57 -13.22 19.04
N LEU A 135 -0.69 -13.95 18.35
CA LEU A 135 0.68 -13.49 18.11
C LEU A 135 0.70 -12.22 17.25
N VAL A 136 -0.04 -12.19 16.14
CA VAL A 136 -0.14 -10.99 15.28
C VAL A 136 -0.65 -9.79 16.08
N ASP A 137 -1.74 -9.96 16.83
CA ASP A 137 -2.31 -8.89 17.65
C ASP A 137 -1.27 -8.36 18.66
N SER A 138 -0.54 -9.26 19.34
CA SER A 138 0.51 -8.88 20.28
C SER A 138 1.68 -8.13 19.66
N LEU A 139 2.01 -8.42 18.39
CA LEU A 139 3.09 -7.75 17.66
C LEU A 139 2.65 -6.40 17.12
N LEU A 140 1.38 -6.25 16.73
CA LEU A 140 0.81 -4.97 16.29
C LEU A 140 0.65 -3.99 17.46
N ASP A 141 0.40 -4.49 18.67
CA ASP A 141 0.31 -3.67 19.88
C ASP A 141 1.68 -3.31 20.48
N ASP A 142 2.77 -3.87 19.96
CA ASP A 142 4.14 -3.57 20.42
C ASP A 142 4.59 -2.19 19.89
N PRO A 143 5.11 -1.27 20.73
CA PRO A 143 5.50 0.08 20.29
C PRO A 143 6.56 0.08 19.19
N ARG A 144 7.38 -0.97 19.10
CA ARG A 144 8.40 -1.14 18.05
C ARG A 144 7.79 -1.38 16.67
N HIS A 145 6.52 -1.77 16.60
CA HIS A 145 5.77 -1.84 15.35
C HIS A 145 5.70 -0.46 14.68
N GLY A 146 5.28 0.56 15.42
CA GLY A 146 5.25 1.94 14.95
C GLY A 146 6.63 2.44 14.55
N GLU A 147 7.67 2.13 15.33
CA GLU A 147 9.06 2.48 14.97
C GLU A 147 9.48 1.84 13.63
N ARG A 148 9.15 0.56 13.42
CA ARG A 148 9.49 -0.17 12.20
C ARG A 148 8.78 0.41 10.99
N TRP A 149 7.48 0.66 11.10
CA TRP A 149 6.63 1.09 10.00
C TRP A 149 6.73 2.58 9.70
N ALA A 150 6.96 3.41 10.73
CA ALA A 150 7.20 4.84 10.55
C ALA A 150 8.40 5.11 9.64
N LYS A 151 9.44 4.26 9.66
CA LYS A 151 10.59 4.43 8.77
C LYS A 151 10.20 4.51 7.30
N PHE A 152 9.27 3.67 6.83
CA PHE A 152 8.84 3.73 5.42
C PHE A 152 8.16 5.06 5.08
N TRP A 153 7.38 5.62 6.01
CA TRP A 153 6.77 6.94 5.83
C TRP A 153 7.79 8.07 5.90
N LEU A 154 8.71 7.99 6.86
CA LEU A 154 9.76 9.00 7.06
C LEU A 154 10.74 9.05 5.89
N ASP A 155 11.05 7.90 5.29
CA ASP A 155 11.83 7.80 4.05
C ASP A 155 11.11 8.54 2.90
N LEU A 156 9.79 8.34 2.77
CA LEU A 156 8.96 9.04 1.78
C LEU A 156 8.90 10.55 2.03
N ALA A 157 8.75 10.95 3.29
CA ALA A 157 8.74 12.35 3.72
C ALA A 157 10.13 12.99 3.71
N ARG A 158 11.18 12.26 3.29
CA ARG A 158 12.58 12.70 3.28
C ARG A 158 13.04 13.26 4.63
N TYR A 159 12.59 12.61 5.70
CA TYR A 159 12.95 13.01 7.05
C TYR A 159 14.47 12.95 7.26
N ALA A 160 15.01 14.04 7.79
CA ALA A 160 16.36 14.11 8.30
C ALA A 160 16.38 15.05 9.53
N ASP A 161 17.33 14.81 10.44
CA ASP A 161 17.56 15.73 11.57
C ASP A 161 18.28 17.02 11.14
N THR A 162 18.68 17.10 9.86
CA THR A 162 19.39 18.23 9.24
C THR A 162 18.76 18.57 7.88
N ALA A 163 19.12 19.71 7.28
CA ALA A 163 18.52 20.16 6.02
C ALA A 163 19.10 19.49 4.75
N GLY A 164 20.23 18.76 4.85
CA GLY A 164 20.76 17.93 3.77
C GLY A 164 21.22 18.68 2.51
N TYR A 165 21.52 19.98 2.62
CA TYR A 165 22.00 20.85 1.53
C TYR A 165 23.34 21.51 1.92
N GLU A 166 23.98 22.25 1.01
CA GLU A 166 25.23 22.98 1.29
C GLU A 166 25.08 23.87 2.54
N GLY A 167 25.80 23.52 3.61
CA GLY A 167 25.73 24.15 4.94
C GLY A 167 25.08 23.28 6.04
N ASP A 168 24.36 22.22 5.66
CA ASP A 168 23.69 21.22 6.49
C ASP A 168 23.28 21.67 7.91
N PRO A 169 22.42 22.70 8.03
CA PRO A 169 21.97 23.16 9.34
C PRO A 169 21.10 22.10 10.03
N ASP A 170 21.28 21.99 11.35
CA ASP A 170 20.44 21.17 12.21
C ASP A 170 18.99 21.66 12.18
N LEU A 171 18.06 20.71 12.21
CA LEU A 171 16.63 20.92 12.43
C LEU A 171 16.29 20.49 13.87
N PRO A 172 16.48 21.35 14.89
CA PRO A 172 16.48 20.96 16.31
C PRO A 172 15.17 20.36 16.83
N HIS A 173 14.09 20.48 16.05
CA HIS A 173 12.76 20.02 16.41
C HIS A 173 12.17 19.00 15.41
N ALA A 174 12.95 18.56 14.41
CA ALA A 174 12.49 17.59 13.42
C ALA A 174 12.02 16.28 14.08
N TRP A 175 12.72 15.82 15.13
CA TRP A 175 12.37 14.63 15.90
C TRP A 175 10.92 14.58 16.38
N ARG A 176 10.27 15.73 16.60
CA ARG A 176 8.85 15.77 16.98
C ARG A 176 7.95 15.21 15.88
N TYR A 177 8.29 15.47 14.62
CA TYR A 177 7.57 14.91 13.48
C TYR A 177 7.80 13.41 13.36
N ARG A 178 9.03 12.92 13.57
CA ARG A 178 9.32 11.47 13.66
C ARG A 178 8.45 10.80 14.70
N ASP A 179 8.45 11.33 15.92
CA ASP A 179 7.69 10.78 17.04
C ASP A 179 6.18 10.85 16.77
N TYR A 180 5.69 11.94 16.17
CA TYR A 180 4.30 12.05 15.70
C TYR A 180 3.90 10.94 14.71
N VAL A 181 4.77 10.59 13.75
CA VAL A 181 4.49 9.52 12.78
C VAL A 181 4.45 8.15 13.49
N ILE A 182 5.43 7.88 14.37
CA ILE A 182 5.48 6.66 15.18
C ILE A 182 4.20 6.52 16.02
N ASP A 183 3.82 7.58 16.74
CA ASP A 183 2.64 7.60 17.59
C ASP A 183 1.35 7.50 16.80
N SER A 184 1.30 8.04 15.58
CA SER A 184 0.13 7.94 14.70
C SER A 184 -0.09 6.50 14.23
N ILE A 185 0.98 5.76 13.95
CA ILE A 185 0.91 4.33 13.58
C ILE A 185 0.53 3.49 14.80
N ASN A 186 1.20 3.67 15.93
CA ASN A 186 0.94 2.91 17.17
C ASN A 186 -0.48 3.12 17.72
N ARG A 187 -1.03 4.34 17.58
CA ARG A 187 -2.42 4.64 17.99
C ARG A 187 -3.45 4.27 16.93
N ASP A 188 -3.03 3.67 15.82
CA ASP A 188 -3.92 3.28 14.74
C ASP A 188 -4.75 4.49 14.22
N LYS A 189 -4.08 5.62 14.01
CA LYS A 189 -4.74 6.85 13.52
C LYS A 189 -5.37 6.57 12.15
N PRO A 190 -6.62 7.02 11.89
CA PRO A 190 -7.17 6.93 10.55
C PRO A 190 -6.27 7.64 9.53
N TYR A 191 -5.97 6.97 8.43
CA TYR A 191 -5.11 7.46 7.36
C TYR A 191 -5.61 8.80 6.81
N ASP A 192 -6.92 8.96 6.63
CA ASP A 192 -7.49 10.23 6.16
C ASP A 192 -7.25 11.37 7.16
N GLN A 193 -7.35 11.09 8.46
CA GLN A 193 -7.05 12.05 9.51
C GLN A 193 -5.55 12.38 9.53
N PHE A 194 -4.68 11.36 9.44
CA PHE A 194 -3.23 11.54 9.39
C PHE A 194 -2.75 12.39 8.21
N ILE A 195 -3.35 12.22 7.04
CA ILE A 195 -3.05 13.03 5.86
C ILE A 195 -3.58 14.46 6.02
N LYS A 196 -4.83 14.62 6.50
CA LYS A 196 -5.40 15.96 6.77
C LYS A 196 -4.56 16.74 7.76
N GLU A 197 -4.10 16.11 8.85
CA GLU A 197 -3.24 16.76 9.85
C GLU A 197 -1.90 17.23 9.24
N GLN A 198 -1.34 16.50 8.27
CA GLN A 198 -0.09 16.87 7.62
C GLN A 198 -0.23 17.98 6.57
N ILE A 199 -1.37 18.06 5.88
CA ILE A 199 -1.59 19.04 4.80
C ILE A 199 -2.24 20.33 5.33
N ALA A 200 -3.13 20.20 6.32
CA ALA A 200 -4.01 21.28 6.78
C ALA A 200 -4.27 21.17 8.30
N GLY A 201 -3.20 20.99 9.08
CA GLY A 201 -3.28 20.83 10.53
C GLY A 201 -3.83 22.04 11.28
N ASP A 202 -3.67 23.23 10.70
CA ASP A 202 -4.19 24.51 11.18
C ASP A 202 -5.68 24.75 10.84
N GLU A 203 -6.21 24.13 9.80
CA GLU A 203 -7.57 24.34 9.28
C GLU A 203 -8.68 23.48 9.94
N PHE A 204 -8.43 22.95 11.14
CA PHE A 204 -9.40 22.10 11.85
C PHE A 204 -10.51 22.86 12.57
N ASN A 205 -10.36 24.18 12.74
CA ASN A 205 -11.32 25.01 13.46
C ASN A 205 -12.10 25.90 12.48
N ALA A 206 -13.43 25.90 12.59
CA ALA A 206 -14.26 26.81 11.80
C ALA A 206 -14.03 28.26 12.24
N VAL A 207 -13.39 29.06 11.39
CA VAL A 207 -13.23 30.51 11.63
C VAL A 207 -14.54 31.21 11.27
N MET A 208 -15.42 31.36 12.27
CA MET A 208 -16.70 32.06 12.11
C MET A 208 -16.65 33.38 12.90
N GLY A 209 -16.04 34.42 12.33
CA GLY A 209 -16.08 35.79 12.86
C GLY A 209 -14.77 36.57 12.82
N ALA A 210 -14.84 37.86 13.14
CA ALA A 210 -13.69 38.79 13.19
C ALA A 210 -12.99 38.81 14.58
N GLY A 211 -12.88 37.64 15.23
CA GLY A 211 -12.25 37.48 16.55
C GLY A 211 -10.83 36.90 16.47
N GLU A 212 -10.21 36.66 17.62
CA GLU A 212 -8.94 35.93 17.69
C GLU A 212 -9.11 34.50 17.13
N LEU A 213 -8.16 34.08 16.29
CA LEU A 213 -8.18 32.73 15.73
C LEU A 213 -7.95 31.70 16.83
N PRO A 214 -8.71 30.60 16.85
CA PRO A 214 -8.48 29.52 17.80
C PRO A 214 -7.12 28.89 17.56
N GLN A 215 -6.33 28.72 18.62
CA GLN A 215 -5.00 28.14 18.52
C GLN A 215 -5.11 26.68 18.04
N PRO A 216 -4.34 26.29 17.00
CA PRO A 216 -4.33 24.90 16.53
C PRO A 216 -3.73 23.99 17.62
N LYS A 217 -4.17 22.73 17.62
CA LYS A 217 -3.59 21.74 18.54
C LYS A 217 -2.09 21.58 18.26
N PRO A 218 -1.23 21.50 19.29
CA PRO A 218 0.21 21.33 19.07
C PRO A 218 0.56 20.12 18.21
N GLU A 219 -0.18 19.02 18.33
CA GLU A 219 -0.01 17.81 17.50
C GLU A 219 -0.18 18.11 16.01
N HIS A 220 -1.22 18.87 15.64
CA HIS A 220 -1.46 19.20 14.24
C HIS A 220 -0.37 20.13 13.68
N MET A 221 0.14 21.04 14.50
CA MET A 221 1.26 21.91 14.11
C MET A 221 2.54 21.10 13.87
N VAL A 222 2.78 20.07 14.69
CA VAL A 222 3.90 19.14 14.46
C VAL A 222 3.69 18.32 13.18
N ALA A 223 2.46 17.85 12.91
CA ALA A 223 2.13 17.10 11.70
C ALA A 223 2.45 17.89 10.42
N MET A 224 2.17 19.20 10.40
CA MET A 224 2.47 20.07 9.25
C MET A 224 3.96 20.22 8.93
N THR A 225 4.87 19.74 9.80
CA THR A 225 6.29 19.61 9.47
C THR A 225 6.50 18.76 8.21
N PHE A 226 5.54 17.89 7.86
CA PHE A 226 5.51 17.21 6.56
C PHE A 226 5.72 18.18 5.38
N LEU A 227 5.05 19.32 5.34
CA LEU A 227 5.18 20.31 4.26
C LEU A 227 6.54 21.01 4.23
N ARG A 228 7.32 20.89 5.31
CA ARG A 228 8.68 21.45 5.40
C ARG A 228 9.76 20.44 5.00
N LEU A 229 9.48 19.15 5.17
CA LEU A 229 10.41 18.05 4.89
C LEU A 229 10.17 17.41 3.52
N ALA A 230 8.90 17.31 3.12
CA ALA A 230 8.50 16.76 1.84
C ALA A 230 9.05 17.63 0.67
N PRO A 231 9.42 17.01 -0.46
CA PRO A 231 9.97 17.70 -1.63
C PRO A 231 8.98 18.65 -2.33
#